data_AF-A0A1Y4UH32-F1
#
_entry.id   AF-A0A1Y4UH32-F1
#
_cell.length_a   1.000
_cell.length_b   1.000
_cell.length_c   1.000
_cell.angle_alpha   90.00
_cell.angle_beta   90.00
_cell.angle_gamma   90.00
#
_symmetry.space_group_name_H-M   'P 1'
#
loop_
_entity.id
_entity.type
_entity.pdbx_description
1 polymer ?
#
loop_
_entity_poly.entity_id
_entity_poly.type
_entity_poly.pdbx_seq_one_letter_code
_entity_poly.pdbx_strand_id
1 'polypeptide(L)'
;MEIIMKTDMEHSFPSSIEYNHEDIKAELSMSLEKYNNIVVTEEGIKEAKADRAKLNKLKSALDSKRKEVKNLCLAPYIEFETNINELIEMVDKPIKAIDVQIKEFENIKKESKRKDIEVVYCDNIEEFKELIPLKSIFNNKWLNATYKMSDIALEIESIVVNARSALSFIDSLNTEFKAQITDIYFQTLDINKVIAENKRLIEFSNKQKELENTSNVKKDVIQEREELKLMAIEFRVFATPKQFKALKEFLISNGIKYGKIK
;
A
#
# COMPACT_ATOMS: atom_id res chain seq x y z
N MET A 1 -28.23 -33.20 -19.04
CA MET A 1 -27.73 -34.56 -19.27
C MET A 1 -27.49 -35.16 -17.90
N GLU A 2 -27.87 -36.41 -17.68
CA GLU A 2 -27.71 -37.09 -16.40
C GLU A 2 -26.97 -38.41 -16.64
N ILE A 3 -26.10 -38.80 -15.70
CA ILE A 3 -25.39 -40.08 -15.75
C ILE A 3 -26.38 -41.16 -15.34
N ILE A 4 -26.66 -42.09 -16.25
CA ILE A 4 -27.49 -43.26 -15.98
C ILE A 4 -26.56 -44.44 -15.70
N MET A 5 -26.54 -44.91 -14.46
CA MET A 5 -25.75 -46.08 -14.06
C MET A 5 -26.40 -47.34 -14.63
N LYS A 6 -25.62 -48.11 -15.41
CA LYS A 6 -26.06 -49.41 -15.94
C LYS A 6 -25.65 -50.58 -15.05
N THR A 7 -24.60 -50.39 -14.26
CA THR A 7 -24.12 -51.38 -13.30
C THR A 7 -24.84 -51.15 -11.98
N ASP A 8 -25.41 -52.22 -11.44
CA ASP A 8 -25.96 -52.21 -10.08
C ASP A 8 -24.82 -52.26 -9.07
N MET A 9 -24.49 -51.10 -8.50
CA MET A 9 -23.38 -50.96 -7.56
C MET A 9 -23.65 -51.66 -6.22
N GLU A 10 -24.92 -51.86 -5.84
CA GLU A 10 -25.30 -52.47 -4.55
C GLU A 10 -25.12 -53.99 -4.56
N HIS A 11 -25.17 -54.60 -5.75
CA HIS A 11 -25.05 -56.06 -5.91
C HIS A 11 -23.81 -56.52 -6.69
N SER A 12 -23.17 -55.62 -7.46
CA SER A 12 -21.98 -55.98 -8.26
C SER A 12 -20.67 -55.88 -7.49
N PHE A 13 -20.62 -55.15 -6.37
CA PHE A 13 -19.47 -55.11 -5.48
C PHE A 13 -19.69 -56.03 -4.28
N PRO A 14 -18.69 -56.83 -3.87
CA PRO A 14 -18.84 -57.70 -2.71
C PRO A 14 -18.93 -56.87 -1.43
N SER A 15 -19.98 -57.08 -0.63
CA SER A 15 -20.15 -56.42 0.68
C SER A 15 -19.08 -56.82 1.71
N SER A 16 -18.45 -57.99 1.52
CA SER A 16 -17.33 -58.48 2.31
C SER A 16 -16.36 -59.26 1.42
N ILE A 17 -15.08 -59.20 1.74
CA ILE A 17 -14.05 -60.04 1.09
C ILE A 17 -13.80 -61.22 2.03
N GLU A 18 -14.47 -62.33 1.75
CA GLU A 18 -14.29 -63.56 2.51
C GLU A 18 -13.04 -64.29 2.06
N TYR A 19 -12.23 -64.73 3.03
CA TYR A 19 -11.02 -65.51 2.82
C TYR A 19 -10.76 -66.36 4.07
N ASN A 20 -9.81 -67.29 3.98
CA ASN A 20 -9.41 -68.21 5.04
C ASN A 20 -8.62 -67.54 6.19
N HIS A 21 -9.17 -66.46 6.75
CA HIS A 21 -8.54 -65.67 7.80
C HIS A 21 -8.19 -66.52 9.02
N GLU A 22 -9.14 -67.30 9.53
CA GLU A 22 -8.95 -68.12 10.74
C GLU A 22 -7.91 -69.22 10.52
N ASP A 23 -7.89 -69.86 9.34
CA ASP A 23 -6.88 -70.88 9.02
C ASP A 23 -5.47 -70.28 8.97
N ILE A 24 -5.30 -69.15 8.27
CA ILE A 24 -4.01 -68.45 8.18
C ILE A 24 -3.58 -67.97 9.57
N LYS A 25 -4.51 -67.45 10.37
CA LYS A 25 -4.24 -66.97 11.73
C LYS A 25 -3.81 -68.09 12.66
N ALA A 26 -4.44 -69.26 12.58
CA ALA A 26 -4.09 -70.44 13.36
C ALA A 26 -2.69 -70.95 12.97
N GLU A 27 -2.42 -71.10 11.66
CA GLU A 27 -1.12 -71.54 11.15
C GLU A 27 0.01 -70.58 11.55
N LEU A 28 -0.23 -69.26 11.44
CA LEU A 28 0.70 -68.24 11.89
C LEU A 28 0.92 -68.31 13.41
N SER A 29 -0.12 -68.46 14.21
CA SER A 29 0.01 -68.51 15.67
C SER A 29 0.90 -69.69 16.10
N MET A 30 0.63 -70.89 15.57
CA MET A 30 1.46 -72.08 15.84
C MET A 30 2.90 -71.93 15.34
N SER A 31 3.07 -71.43 14.11
CA SER A 31 4.40 -71.31 13.49
C SER A 31 5.27 -70.23 14.13
N LEU A 32 4.65 -69.24 14.80
CA LEU A 32 5.34 -68.11 15.41
C LEU A 32 5.67 -68.32 16.89
N GLU A 33 5.00 -69.25 17.59
CA GLU A 33 5.23 -69.53 19.01
C GLU A 33 6.70 -69.82 19.35
N LYS A 34 7.39 -70.54 18.47
CA LYS A 34 8.81 -70.87 18.63
C LYS A 34 9.74 -69.64 18.64
N TYR A 35 9.28 -68.48 18.18
CA TYR A 35 10.07 -67.23 18.19
C TYR A 35 9.88 -66.39 19.45
N ASN A 36 8.91 -66.70 20.32
CA ASN A 36 8.56 -65.87 21.48
C ASN A 36 9.65 -65.83 22.58
N ASN A 37 10.54 -66.84 22.63
CA ASN A 37 11.57 -66.97 23.68
C ASN A 37 12.98 -67.24 23.12
N ILE A 38 13.27 -66.87 21.87
CA ILE A 38 14.61 -67.12 21.29
C ILE A 38 15.64 -66.14 21.84
N VAL A 39 16.70 -66.67 22.45
CA VAL A 39 17.94 -65.94 22.75
C VAL A 39 18.97 -66.28 21.67
N VAL A 40 19.38 -65.29 20.87
CA VAL A 40 20.34 -65.49 19.77
C VAL A 40 21.76 -65.61 20.34
N THR A 41 22.35 -66.80 20.26
CA THR A 41 23.76 -67.08 20.62
C THR A 41 24.68 -66.95 19.39
N GLU A 42 25.99 -66.87 19.59
CA GLU A 42 26.97 -66.71 18.50
C GLU A 42 26.92 -67.86 17.48
N GLU A 43 26.58 -69.07 17.92
CA GLU A 43 26.43 -70.24 17.05
C GLU A 43 25.07 -70.26 16.31
N GLY A 44 24.03 -69.65 16.86
CA GLY A 44 22.66 -69.65 16.32
C GLY A 44 22.29 -68.48 15.39
N ILE A 45 23.19 -67.49 15.23
CA ILE A 45 22.91 -66.26 14.45
C ILE A 45 22.58 -66.51 12.98
N LYS A 46 23.13 -67.59 12.38
CA LYS A 46 22.89 -67.93 10.98
C LYS A 46 21.44 -68.38 10.75
N GLU A 47 20.91 -69.20 11.65
CA GLU A 47 19.53 -69.70 11.60
C GLU A 47 18.53 -68.58 11.91
N ALA A 48 18.81 -67.75 12.91
CA ALA A 48 18.00 -66.58 13.23
C ALA A 48 17.87 -65.60 12.04
N LYS A 49 18.96 -65.37 11.29
CA LYS A 49 18.93 -64.57 10.06
C LYS A 49 18.08 -65.22 8.96
N ALA A 50 18.15 -66.55 8.81
CA ALA A 50 17.35 -67.28 7.82
C ALA A 50 15.85 -67.23 8.14
N ASP A 51 15.49 -67.41 9.41
CA ASP A 51 14.09 -67.34 9.84
C ASP A 51 13.53 -65.93 9.74
N ARG A 52 14.29 -64.89 10.11
CA ARG A 52 13.91 -63.49 9.85
C ARG A 52 13.63 -63.24 8.37
N ALA A 53 14.45 -63.79 7.47
CA ALA A 53 14.24 -63.63 6.03
C ALA A 53 12.96 -64.34 5.56
N LYS A 54 12.64 -65.53 6.09
CA LYS A 54 11.38 -66.24 5.80
C LYS A 54 10.16 -65.45 6.29
N LEU A 55 10.21 -64.93 7.52
CA LEU A 55 9.13 -64.11 8.09
C LEU A 55 8.89 -62.84 7.28
N ASN A 56 9.96 -62.16 6.85
CA ASN A 56 9.84 -61.01 5.97
C ASN A 56 9.22 -61.37 4.61
N LYS A 57 9.59 -62.52 4.02
CA LYS A 57 8.95 -63.00 2.77
C LYS A 57 7.46 -63.26 2.95
N LEU A 58 7.07 -63.91 4.05
CA LEU A 58 5.67 -64.18 4.36
C LEU A 58 4.87 -62.89 4.56
N LYS A 59 5.42 -61.93 5.32
CA LYS A 59 4.85 -60.59 5.48
C LYS A 59 4.66 -59.89 4.13
N SER A 60 5.68 -59.92 3.27
CA SER A 60 5.60 -59.33 1.93
C SER A 60 4.56 -60.01 1.05
N ALA A 61 4.39 -61.34 1.13
CA ALA A 61 3.38 -62.06 0.37
C ALA A 61 1.95 -61.66 0.79
N LEU A 62 1.69 -61.57 2.10
CA LEU A 62 0.40 -61.12 2.64
C LEU A 62 0.08 -59.67 2.19
N ASP A 63 1.06 -58.76 2.31
CA ASP A 63 0.90 -57.38 1.88
C ASP A 63 0.67 -57.25 0.37
N SER A 64 1.33 -58.09 -0.43
CA SER A 64 1.16 -58.14 -1.89
C SER A 64 -0.25 -58.59 -2.26
N LYS A 65 -0.78 -59.64 -1.61
CA LYS A 65 -2.15 -60.09 -1.88
C LYS A 65 -3.19 -59.05 -1.48
N ARG A 66 -2.99 -58.37 -0.34
CA ARG A 66 -3.83 -57.23 0.07
C ARG A 66 -3.85 -56.13 -1.00
N LYS A 67 -2.68 -55.77 -1.55
CA LYS A 67 -2.57 -54.76 -2.62
C LYS A 67 -3.22 -55.20 -3.91
N GLU A 68 -3.04 -56.45 -4.31
CA GLU A 68 -3.66 -57.05 -5.50
C GLU A 68 -5.19 -56.94 -5.42
N VAL A 69 -5.78 -57.38 -4.30
CA VAL A 69 -7.24 -57.33 -4.10
C VAL A 69 -7.75 -55.88 -4.09
N LYS A 70 -7.04 -54.96 -3.42
CA LYS A 70 -7.36 -53.52 -3.46
C LYS A 70 -7.41 -53.01 -4.90
N ASN A 71 -6.42 -53.35 -5.72
CA ASN A 71 -6.34 -52.89 -7.10
C ASN A 71 -7.49 -53.47 -7.95
N LEU A 72 -7.86 -54.74 -7.74
CA LEU A 72 -9.01 -55.35 -8.43
C LEU A 72 -10.32 -54.66 -8.07
N CYS A 73 -10.57 -54.39 -6.78
CA CYS A 73 -11.77 -53.70 -6.33
C CYS A 73 -11.83 -52.26 -6.84
N LEU A 74 -10.69 -51.56 -6.92
CA LEU A 74 -10.65 -50.16 -7.36
C LEU A 74 -10.56 -50.00 -8.88
N ALA A 75 -10.17 -51.03 -9.65
CA ALA A 75 -9.98 -50.91 -11.09
C ALA A 75 -11.24 -50.38 -11.83
N PRO A 76 -12.46 -50.91 -11.60
CA PRO A 76 -13.66 -50.39 -12.26
C PRO A 76 -13.97 -48.94 -11.85
N TYR A 77 -13.70 -48.58 -10.60
CA TYR A 77 -13.88 -47.23 -10.10
C TYR A 77 -12.89 -46.26 -10.76
N ILE A 78 -11.61 -46.62 -10.85
CA ILE A 78 -10.56 -45.78 -11.46
C ILE A 78 -10.87 -45.56 -12.95
N GLU A 79 -11.32 -46.59 -13.66
CA GLU A 79 -11.74 -46.46 -15.06
C GLU A 79 -12.95 -45.53 -15.19
N PHE A 80 -13.97 -45.70 -14.35
CA PHE A 80 -15.12 -44.81 -14.29
C PHE A 80 -14.71 -43.35 -13.99
N GLU A 81 -13.88 -43.14 -12.97
CA GLU A 81 -13.35 -41.82 -12.59
C GLU A 81 -12.59 -41.18 -13.75
N THR A 82 -11.75 -41.95 -14.44
CA THR A 82 -10.99 -41.47 -15.61
C THR A 82 -11.94 -41.01 -16.71
N ASN A 83 -12.96 -41.82 -17.04
CA ASN A 83 -13.95 -41.48 -18.06
C ASN A 83 -14.78 -40.24 -17.68
N ILE A 84 -15.18 -40.12 -16.41
CA ILE A 84 -15.90 -38.93 -15.93
C ILE A 84 -15.01 -37.69 -15.99
N ASN A 85 -13.73 -37.80 -15.61
CA ASN A 85 -12.80 -36.67 -15.69
C ASN A 85 -12.59 -36.22 -17.14
N GLU A 86 -12.49 -37.14 -18.09
CA GLU A 86 -12.45 -36.81 -19.53
C GLU A 86 -13.69 -36.00 -19.95
N LEU A 87 -14.89 -36.44 -19.55
CA LEU A 87 -16.14 -35.72 -19.84
C LEU A 87 -16.17 -34.33 -19.19
N ILE A 88 -15.67 -34.20 -17.96
CA ILE A 88 -15.54 -32.89 -17.28
C ILE A 88 -14.59 -31.99 -18.07
N GLU A 89 -13.43 -32.49 -18.49
CA GLU A 89 -12.46 -31.72 -19.28
C GLU A 89 -13.04 -31.25 -20.62
N MET A 90 -13.85 -32.08 -21.29
CA MET A 90 -14.56 -31.71 -22.51
C MET A 90 -15.51 -30.52 -22.31
N VAL A 91 -16.12 -30.38 -21.13
CA VAL A 91 -17.03 -29.28 -20.77
C VAL A 91 -16.25 -28.05 -20.27
N ASP A 92 -15.19 -28.25 -19.50
CA ASP A 92 -14.35 -27.19 -18.96
C ASP A 92 -13.66 -26.38 -20.06
N LYS A 93 -13.25 -27.04 -21.14
CA LYS A 93 -12.57 -26.39 -22.27
C LYS A 93 -13.41 -25.28 -22.92
N PRO A 94 -14.66 -25.53 -23.38
CA PRO A 94 -15.51 -24.47 -23.91
C PRO A 94 -15.92 -23.44 -22.84
N ILE A 95 -16.11 -23.83 -21.57
CA ILE A 95 -16.37 -22.85 -20.48
C ILE A 95 -15.24 -21.81 -20.41
N LYS A 96 -13.99 -22.27 -20.31
CA LYS A 96 -12.81 -21.38 -20.25
C LYS A 96 -12.70 -20.51 -21.50
N ALA A 97 -12.99 -21.06 -22.68
CA ALA A 97 -12.98 -20.29 -23.92
C ALA A 97 -14.06 -19.21 -23.96
N ILE A 98 -15.27 -19.50 -23.46
CA ILE A 98 -16.37 -18.54 -23.35
C ILE A 98 -16.04 -17.45 -22.33
N ASP A 99 -15.50 -17.81 -21.17
CA ASP A 99 -15.11 -16.85 -20.13
C ASP A 99 -14.07 -15.83 -20.62
N VAL A 100 -13.10 -16.29 -21.42
CA VAL A 100 -12.10 -15.40 -22.05
C VAL A 100 -12.79 -14.44 -23.02
N GLN A 101 -13.71 -14.94 -23.85
CA GLN A 101 -14.44 -14.09 -24.80
C GLN A 101 -15.35 -13.07 -24.09
N ILE A 102 -16.01 -13.46 -22.99
CA ILE A 102 -16.82 -12.55 -22.17
C ILE A 102 -15.94 -11.44 -21.59
N LYS A 103 -14.79 -11.79 -21.01
CA LYS A 103 -13.85 -10.80 -20.45
C LYS A 103 -13.33 -9.83 -21.51
N GLU A 104 -12.97 -10.35 -22.68
CA GLU A 104 -12.49 -9.52 -23.79
C GLU A 104 -13.57 -8.55 -24.26
N PHE A 105 -14.80 -9.04 -24.43
CA PHE A 105 -15.93 -8.20 -24.80
C PHE A 105 -16.26 -7.12 -23.76
N GLU A 106 -16.22 -7.47 -22.47
CA GLU A 106 -16.40 -6.49 -21.38
C GLU A 106 -15.28 -5.45 -21.36
N ASN A 107 -14.03 -5.84 -21.63
CA ASN A 107 -12.90 -4.92 -21.74
C ASN A 107 -13.08 -3.97 -22.92
N ILE A 108 -13.45 -4.48 -24.11
CA ILE A 108 -13.76 -3.65 -25.28
C ILE A 108 -14.86 -2.63 -24.94
N LYS A 109 -15.93 -3.04 -24.24
CA LYS A 109 -16.97 -2.12 -23.79
C LYS A 109 -16.46 -1.06 -22.82
N LYS A 110 -15.60 -1.43 -21.86
CA LYS A 110 -14.98 -0.49 -20.92
C LYS A 110 -14.06 0.50 -21.64
N GLU A 111 -13.30 0.04 -22.62
CA GLU A 111 -12.43 0.90 -23.43
C GLU A 111 -13.23 1.86 -24.31
N SER A 112 -14.29 1.37 -24.98
CA SER A 112 -15.22 2.24 -25.71
C SER A 112 -15.79 3.30 -24.78
N LYS A 113 -16.28 2.88 -23.60
CA LYS A 113 -16.82 3.80 -22.61
C LYS A 113 -15.78 4.81 -22.11
N ARG A 114 -14.53 4.40 -21.95
CA ARG A 114 -13.42 5.30 -21.60
C ARG A 114 -13.23 6.38 -22.68
N LYS A 115 -13.26 6.00 -23.95
CA LYS A 115 -13.18 6.96 -25.07
C LYS A 115 -14.37 7.91 -25.06
N ASP A 116 -15.58 7.41 -24.80
CA ASP A 116 -16.77 8.26 -24.69
C ASP A 116 -16.64 9.25 -23.52
N ILE A 117 -16.09 8.82 -22.38
CA ILE A 117 -15.79 9.70 -21.24
C ILE A 117 -14.75 10.76 -21.61
N GLU A 118 -13.71 10.41 -22.39
CA GLU A 118 -12.72 11.38 -22.87
C GLU A 118 -13.35 12.47 -23.75
N VAL A 119 -14.32 12.10 -24.60
CA VAL A 119 -15.11 13.05 -25.39
C VAL A 119 -15.94 13.95 -24.48
N VAL A 120 -16.74 13.37 -23.58
CA VAL A 120 -17.56 14.14 -22.62
C VAL A 120 -16.69 15.09 -21.80
N TYR A 121 -15.52 14.64 -21.34
CA TYR A 121 -14.56 15.48 -20.65
C TYR A 121 -14.09 16.66 -21.51
N CYS A 122 -13.68 16.41 -22.76
CA CYS A 122 -13.21 17.47 -23.65
C CYS A 122 -14.31 18.50 -23.96
N ASP A 123 -15.56 18.04 -24.09
CA ASP A 123 -16.71 18.90 -24.37
C ASP A 123 -17.11 19.78 -23.18
N ASN A 124 -16.84 19.34 -21.94
CA ASN A 124 -17.31 20.02 -20.73
C ASN A 124 -16.21 20.74 -19.92
N ILE A 125 -14.94 20.34 -20.00
CA ILE A 125 -13.88 20.90 -19.12
C ILE A 125 -13.47 22.34 -19.47
N GLU A 126 -13.73 22.76 -20.71
CA GLU A 126 -13.55 24.13 -21.21
C GLU A 126 -12.19 24.75 -20.82
N GLU A 127 -12.18 25.91 -20.13
CA GLU A 127 -10.97 26.64 -19.77
C GLU A 127 -10.05 25.90 -18.79
N PHE A 128 -10.52 24.85 -18.11
CA PHE A 128 -9.75 24.13 -17.10
C PHE A 128 -8.97 22.94 -17.65
N LYS A 129 -8.99 22.69 -18.97
CA LYS A 129 -8.34 21.52 -19.60
C LYS A 129 -6.87 21.33 -19.20
N GLU A 130 -6.11 22.41 -19.10
CA GLU A 130 -4.68 22.37 -18.75
C GLU A 130 -4.45 22.19 -17.24
N LEU A 131 -5.42 22.58 -16.41
CA LEU A 131 -5.30 22.61 -14.95
C LEU A 131 -5.94 21.39 -14.29
N ILE A 132 -6.96 20.82 -14.90
CA ILE A 132 -7.74 19.69 -14.39
C ILE A 132 -7.71 18.56 -15.43
N PRO A 133 -6.61 17.78 -15.50
CA PRO A 133 -6.52 16.67 -16.44
C PRO A 133 -7.52 15.57 -16.09
N LEU A 134 -8.13 14.91 -17.07
CA LEU A 134 -9.10 13.82 -16.84
C LEU A 134 -8.61 12.80 -15.79
N LYS A 135 -7.32 12.44 -15.82
CA LYS A 135 -6.72 11.50 -14.88
C LYS A 135 -6.89 11.90 -13.40
N SER A 136 -6.92 13.19 -13.06
CA SER A 136 -7.06 13.64 -11.67
C SER A 136 -8.49 13.51 -11.14
N ILE A 137 -9.48 13.53 -12.03
CA ILE A 137 -10.91 13.47 -11.68
C ILE A 137 -11.58 12.13 -12.06
N PHE A 138 -10.86 11.26 -12.79
CA PHE A 138 -11.43 10.02 -13.30
C PHE A 138 -11.85 9.07 -12.17
N ASN A 139 -13.10 8.62 -12.22
CA ASN A 139 -13.65 7.66 -11.26
C ASN A 139 -13.83 6.29 -11.92
N ASN A 140 -13.21 5.24 -11.36
CA ASN A 140 -13.34 3.88 -11.89
C ASN A 140 -14.78 3.36 -11.95
N LYS A 141 -15.68 3.88 -11.10
CA LYS A 141 -17.12 3.53 -11.14
C LYS A 141 -17.79 3.95 -12.45
N TRP A 142 -17.26 4.96 -13.14
CA TRP A 142 -17.76 5.40 -14.44
C TRP A 142 -17.66 4.30 -15.50
N LEU A 143 -16.71 3.37 -15.37
CA LEU A 143 -16.56 2.24 -16.29
C LEU A 143 -17.59 1.12 -16.07
N ASN A 144 -18.36 1.16 -14.97
CA ASN A 144 -19.40 0.17 -14.71
C ASN A 144 -20.51 0.28 -15.76
N ALA A 145 -20.97 -0.84 -16.29
CA ALA A 145 -22.00 -0.87 -17.34
C ALA A 145 -23.30 -0.14 -16.93
N THR A 146 -23.61 -0.13 -15.63
CA THR A 146 -24.82 0.50 -15.07
C THR A 146 -24.69 2.00 -14.84
N TYR A 147 -23.47 2.56 -14.82
CA TYR A 147 -23.25 3.99 -14.58
C TYR A 147 -23.59 4.78 -15.84
N LYS A 148 -24.52 5.75 -15.78
CA LYS A 148 -25.00 6.42 -17.00
C LYS A 148 -24.02 7.49 -17.47
N MET A 149 -23.92 7.67 -18.78
CA MET A 149 -23.05 8.71 -19.36
C MET A 149 -23.54 10.13 -19.01
N SER A 150 -24.86 10.30 -18.85
CA SER A 150 -25.46 11.54 -18.35
C SER A 150 -24.96 11.93 -16.96
N ASP A 151 -24.83 10.95 -16.06
CA ASP A 151 -24.42 11.20 -14.68
C ASP A 151 -22.92 11.58 -14.65
N ILE A 152 -22.12 10.95 -15.51
CA ILE A 152 -20.70 11.30 -15.69
C ILE A 152 -20.55 12.73 -16.22
N ALA A 153 -21.37 13.12 -17.21
CA ALA A 153 -21.36 14.48 -17.74
C ALA A 153 -21.68 15.51 -16.64
N LEU A 154 -22.73 15.27 -15.84
CA LEU A 154 -23.10 16.13 -14.72
C LEU A 154 -22.00 16.22 -13.64
N GLU A 155 -21.30 15.13 -13.36
CA GLU A 155 -20.16 15.15 -12.44
C GLU A 155 -19.01 16.01 -12.96
N ILE A 156 -18.67 15.90 -14.25
CA ILE A 156 -17.62 16.72 -14.88
C ILE A 156 -18.04 18.19 -14.91
N GLU A 157 -19.28 18.49 -15.27
CA GLU A 157 -19.82 19.86 -15.27
C GLU A 157 -19.79 20.46 -13.86
N SER A 158 -20.17 19.69 -12.84
CA SER A 158 -20.10 20.11 -11.44
C SER A 158 -18.68 20.48 -11.02
N ILE A 159 -17.66 19.75 -11.49
CA ILE A 159 -16.25 20.09 -11.22
C ILE A 159 -15.90 21.46 -11.80
N VAL A 160 -16.33 21.76 -13.02
CA VAL A 160 -16.10 23.08 -13.66
C VAL A 160 -16.81 24.20 -12.91
N VAL A 161 -18.07 23.99 -12.54
CA VAL A 161 -18.85 24.95 -11.74
C VAL A 161 -18.18 25.21 -10.39
N ASN A 162 -17.69 24.16 -9.72
CA ASN A 162 -16.98 24.26 -8.45
C ASN A 162 -15.64 24.97 -8.62
N ALA A 163 -14.90 24.73 -9.71
CA ALA A 163 -13.65 25.41 -10.01
C ALA A 163 -13.84 26.91 -10.22
N ARG A 164 -14.86 27.31 -11.00
CA ARG A 164 -15.24 28.73 -11.17
C ARG A 164 -15.59 29.38 -9.84
N SER A 165 -16.39 28.69 -9.03
CA SER A 165 -16.81 29.17 -7.71
C SER A 165 -15.62 29.31 -6.75
N ALA A 166 -14.70 28.34 -6.77
CA ALA A 166 -13.48 28.35 -5.95
C ALA A 166 -12.53 29.49 -6.36
N LEU A 167 -12.33 29.72 -7.66
CA LEU A 167 -11.54 30.85 -8.14
C LEU A 167 -12.15 32.19 -7.72
N SER A 168 -13.47 32.35 -7.89
CA SER A 168 -14.16 33.56 -7.42
C SER A 168 -14.01 33.76 -5.90
N PHE A 169 -14.04 32.68 -5.11
CA PHE A 169 -13.79 32.76 -3.67
C PHE A 169 -12.35 33.17 -3.37
N ILE A 170 -11.36 32.52 -4.01
CA ILE A 170 -9.94 32.87 -3.87
C ILE A 170 -9.70 34.34 -4.22
N ASP A 171 -10.38 34.84 -5.24
CA ASP A 171 -10.24 36.24 -5.63
C ASP A 171 -10.83 37.23 -4.63
N SER A 172 -11.88 36.82 -3.91
CA SER A 172 -12.46 37.60 -2.82
C SER A 172 -11.60 37.63 -1.54
N LEU A 173 -10.62 36.72 -1.42
CA LEU A 173 -9.70 36.72 -0.29
C LEU A 173 -8.73 37.89 -0.40
N ASN A 174 -8.68 38.70 0.67
CA ASN A 174 -7.73 39.79 0.80
C ASN A 174 -6.36 39.24 1.25
N THR A 175 -5.63 38.61 0.32
CA THR A 175 -4.32 37.97 0.57
C THR A 175 -3.34 38.25 -0.56
N GLU A 176 -2.05 38.37 -0.23
CA GLU A 176 -0.96 38.49 -1.21
C GLU A 176 -0.60 37.13 -1.84
N PHE A 177 -1.06 36.02 -1.25
CA PHE A 177 -0.68 34.65 -1.63
C PHE A 177 -1.62 33.98 -2.64
N LYS A 178 -2.35 34.76 -3.45
CA LYS A 178 -3.38 34.24 -4.37
C LYS A 178 -2.85 33.12 -5.27
N ALA A 179 -1.70 33.31 -5.91
CA ALA A 179 -1.12 32.33 -6.82
C ALA A 179 -0.85 30.98 -6.13
N GLN A 180 -0.30 31.00 -4.91
CA GLN A 180 0.02 29.80 -4.15
C GLN A 180 -1.23 29.03 -3.75
N ILE A 181 -2.27 29.74 -3.30
CA ILE A 181 -3.51 29.09 -2.86
C ILE A 181 -4.37 28.62 -4.05
N THR A 182 -4.27 29.28 -5.21
CA THR A 182 -4.82 28.80 -6.48
C THR A 182 -4.16 27.52 -6.95
N ASP A 183 -2.83 27.42 -6.85
CA ASP A 183 -2.09 26.18 -7.17
C ASP A 183 -2.55 25.02 -6.28
N ILE A 184 -2.71 25.26 -4.97
CA ILE A 184 -3.26 24.26 -4.04
C ILE A 184 -4.65 23.81 -4.45
N TYR A 185 -5.51 24.73 -4.90
CA TYR A 185 -6.83 24.36 -5.39
C TYR A 185 -6.74 23.38 -6.57
N PHE A 186 -5.93 23.66 -7.59
CA PHE A 186 -5.87 22.76 -8.76
C PHE A 186 -5.18 21.42 -8.46
N GLN A 187 -4.32 21.37 -7.44
CA GLN A 187 -3.73 20.13 -6.96
C GLN A 187 -4.72 19.23 -6.22
N THR A 188 -5.67 19.81 -5.48
CA THR A 188 -6.56 19.04 -4.58
C THR A 188 -8.03 19.07 -4.95
N LEU A 189 -8.44 20.02 -5.80
CA LEU A 189 -9.82 20.41 -6.10
C LEU A 189 -10.69 20.61 -4.84
N ASP A 190 -10.07 21.10 -3.76
CA ASP A 190 -10.69 21.21 -2.44
C ASP A 190 -10.45 22.59 -1.83
N ILE A 191 -11.53 23.35 -1.69
CA ILE A 191 -11.50 24.71 -1.14
C ILE A 191 -11.08 24.75 0.34
N ASN A 192 -11.29 23.68 1.10
CA ASN A 192 -10.88 23.64 2.50
C ASN A 192 -9.36 23.61 2.64
N LYS A 193 -8.67 22.96 1.69
CA LYS A 193 -7.20 22.96 1.62
C LYS A 193 -6.66 24.35 1.29
N VAL A 194 -7.33 25.06 0.38
CA VAL A 194 -7.02 26.46 0.04
C VAL A 194 -7.11 27.35 1.28
N ILE A 195 -8.21 27.24 2.05
CA ILE A 195 -8.41 28.04 3.28
C ILE A 195 -7.32 27.75 4.31
N ALA A 196 -7.01 26.46 4.51
CA ALA A 196 -5.98 26.04 5.46
C ALA A 196 -4.59 26.57 5.07
N GLU A 197 -4.23 26.48 3.78
CA GLU A 197 -2.93 26.96 3.33
C GLU A 197 -2.85 28.50 3.35
N ASN A 198 -3.91 29.21 2.97
CA ASN A 198 -3.95 30.67 3.08
C ASN A 198 -3.70 31.13 4.53
N LYS A 199 -4.35 30.49 5.51
CA LYS A 199 -4.14 30.77 6.93
C LYS A 199 -2.68 30.54 7.33
N ARG A 200 -2.10 29.41 6.93
CA ARG A 200 -0.70 29.08 7.21
C ARG A 200 0.27 30.12 6.62
N LEU A 201 0.05 30.56 5.39
CA LEU A 201 0.91 31.53 4.72
C LEU A 201 0.85 32.92 5.37
N ILE A 202 -0.35 33.36 5.76
CA ILE A 202 -0.54 34.61 6.51
C ILE A 202 0.18 34.54 7.87
N GLU A 203 -0.03 33.47 8.63
CA GLU A 203 0.65 33.27 9.93
C GLU A 203 2.17 33.26 9.78
N PHE A 204 2.68 32.59 8.74
CA PHE A 204 4.11 32.56 8.44
C PHE A 204 4.67 33.93 8.08
N SER A 205 3.99 34.68 7.20
CA SER A 205 4.41 36.05 6.80
C SER A 205 4.43 37.01 7.98
N ASN A 206 3.39 36.98 8.83
CA ASN A 206 3.33 37.82 10.03
C ASN A 206 4.46 37.50 11.00
N LYS A 207 4.75 36.21 11.23
CA LYS A 207 5.85 35.78 12.09
C LYS A 207 7.21 36.23 11.56
N GLN A 208 7.41 36.20 10.23
CA GLN A 208 8.65 36.70 9.62
C GLN A 208 8.80 38.22 9.82
N LYS A 209 7.73 39.00 9.60
CA LYS A 209 7.74 40.46 9.84
C LYS A 209 8.03 40.80 11.31
N GLU A 210 7.49 40.05 12.27
CA GLU A 210 7.78 40.24 13.70
C GLU A 210 9.26 39.99 14.03
N LEU A 211 9.86 38.94 13.46
CA LEU A 211 11.28 38.62 13.64
C LEU A 211 12.19 39.67 13.02
N GLU A 212 11.85 40.17 11.82
CA GLU A 212 12.57 41.24 11.13
C GLU A 212 12.51 42.57 11.91
N ASN A 213 11.31 42.97 12.37
CA ASN A 213 11.14 44.17 13.18
C ASN A 213 11.93 44.10 14.49
N THR A 214 11.89 42.95 15.18
CA THR A 214 12.67 42.76 16.41
C THR A 214 14.18 42.82 16.15
N SER A 215 14.62 42.32 15.00
CA SER A 215 16.03 42.33 14.61
C SER A 215 16.51 43.72 14.20
N ASN A 216 15.68 44.51 13.50
CA ASN A 216 15.99 45.89 13.13
C ASN A 216 16.00 46.81 14.36
N VAL A 217 15.01 46.70 15.27
CA VAL A 217 15.02 47.45 16.54
C VAL A 217 16.28 47.12 17.36
N LYS A 218 16.72 45.85 17.39
CA LYS A 218 17.99 45.48 18.05
C LYS A 218 19.20 46.10 17.38
N LYS A 219 19.24 46.18 16.04
CA LYS A 219 20.34 46.83 15.31
C LYS A 219 20.38 48.33 15.56
N ASP A 220 19.23 49.00 15.51
CA ASP A 220 19.12 50.44 15.76
C ASP A 220 19.53 50.78 17.20
N VAL A 221 19.09 50.00 18.19
CA VAL A 221 19.50 50.16 19.60
C VAL A 221 21.00 49.90 19.80
N ILE A 222 21.62 48.98 19.05
CA ILE A 222 23.07 48.75 19.13
C ILE A 222 23.84 49.91 18.49
N GLN A 223 23.38 50.41 17.34
CA GLN A 223 24.03 51.49 16.60
C GLN A 223 23.95 52.83 17.35
N GLU A 224 22.80 53.19 17.91
CA GLU A 224 22.62 54.39 18.73
C GLU A 224 23.50 54.35 20.00
N ARG A 225 23.73 53.14 20.55
CA ARG A 225 24.60 52.93 21.71
C ARG A 225 26.09 53.02 21.38
N GLU A 226 26.49 52.76 20.12
CA GLU A 226 27.85 52.97 19.63
C GLU A 226 28.15 54.44 19.32
N GLU A 227 27.17 55.20 18.81
CA GLU A 227 27.32 56.64 18.54
C GLU A 227 27.45 57.49 19.82
N LEU A 228 26.81 57.07 20.92
CA LEU A 228 26.89 57.76 22.23
C LEU A 228 28.14 57.42 23.06
N LYS A 229 29.11 56.71 22.50
CA LYS A 229 30.34 56.32 23.21
C LYS A 229 31.25 57.56 23.37
N LEU A 230 31.25 58.15 24.58
CA LEU A 230 32.11 59.28 24.95
C LEU A 230 33.59 58.99 24.63
N MET A 231 34.14 59.66 23.61
CA MET A 231 35.57 59.67 23.35
C MET A 231 36.26 60.65 24.30
N ALA A 232 37.27 60.19 25.03
CA ALA A 232 38.10 61.04 25.89
C ALA A 232 39.43 61.33 25.19
N ILE A 233 39.79 62.61 25.10
CA ILE A 233 41.09 63.06 24.57
C ILE A 233 41.73 63.95 25.63
N GLU A 234 42.99 63.66 25.98
CA GLU A 234 43.80 64.47 26.87
C GLU A 234 44.64 65.46 26.07
N PHE A 235 44.52 66.75 26.34
CA PHE A 235 45.32 67.78 25.69
C PHE A 235 45.71 68.90 26.65
N ARG A 236 46.87 69.52 26.39
CA ARG A 236 47.42 70.61 27.21
C ARG A 236 47.27 71.93 26.48
N VAL A 237 46.72 72.93 27.18
CA VAL A 237 46.48 74.27 26.65
C VAL A 237 47.35 75.28 27.37
N PHE A 238 48.03 76.14 26.64
CA PHE A 238 48.75 77.29 27.17
C PHE A 238 48.00 78.55 26.77
N ALA A 239 47.49 79.31 27.76
CA ALA A 239 46.65 80.47 27.51
C ALA A 239 46.75 81.49 28.65
N THR A 240 46.30 82.72 28.40
CA THR A 240 46.18 83.76 29.43
C THR A 240 45.00 83.48 30.38
N PRO A 241 44.94 84.08 31.57
CA PRO A 241 43.83 83.87 32.52
C PRO A 241 42.44 84.17 31.93
N LYS A 242 42.32 85.22 31.10
CA LYS A 242 41.05 85.55 30.41
C LYS A 242 40.64 84.46 29.42
N GLN A 243 41.60 83.90 28.68
CA GLN A 243 41.34 82.83 27.71
C GLN A 243 41.00 81.50 28.40
N PHE A 244 41.62 81.17 29.54
CA PHE A 244 41.22 80.00 30.32
C PHE A 244 39.79 80.11 30.85
N LYS A 245 39.35 81.30 31.26
CA LYS A 245 37.97 81.53 31.67
C LYS A 245 37.00 81.31 30.52
N ALA A 246 37.29 81.85 29.33
CA ALA A 246 36.48 81.65 28.14
C ALA A 246 36.43 80.18 27.70
N LEU A 247 37.56 79.46 27.74
CA LEU A 247 37.60 78.03 27.42
C LEU A 247 36.79 77.20 28.42
N LYS A 248 36.88 77.53 29.71
CA LYS A 248 36.07 76.88 30.75
C LYS A 248 34.58 77.09 30.53
N GLU A 249 34.16 78.32 30.22
CA GLU A 249 32.76 78.64 29.91
C GLU A 249 32.28 77.91 28.65
N PHE A 250 33.12 77.82 27.62
CA PHE A 250 32.82 77.05 26.41
C PHE A 250 32.60 75.56 26.71
N LEU A 251 33.52 74.93 27.47
CA LEU A 251 33.39 73.50 27.81
C LEU A 251 32.12 73.23 28.64
N ILE A 252 31.80 74.10 29.60
CA ILE A 252 30.60 73.95 30.44
C ILE A 252 29.32 74.17 29.63
N SER A 253 29.26 75.24 28.83
CA SER A 253 28.07 75.57 28.03
C SER A 253 27.74 74.50 26.98
N ASN A 254 28.76 73.76 26.52
CA ASN A 254 28.59 72.63 25.60
C ASN A 254 28.46 71.27 26.32
N GLY A 255 28.36 71.25 27.66
CA GLY A 255 28.20 70.01 28.43
C GLY A 255 29.42 69.08 28.37
N ILE A 256 30.58 69.58 27.95
CA ILE A 256 31.80 68.81 27.78
C ILE A 256 32.47 68.63 29.14
N LYS A 257 32.66 67.36 29.53
CA LYS A 257 33.40 67.02 30.76
C LYS A 257 34.89 67.28 30.54
N TYR A 258 35.49 68.06 31.43
CA TYR A 258 36.93 68.33 31.44
C TYR A 258 37.48 68.17 32.86
N GLY A 259 38.77 67.88 32.96
CA GLY A 259 39.46 67.68 34.23
C GLY A 259 40.94 68.05 34.12
N LYS A 260 41.61 68.18 35.27
CA LYS A 260 43.08 68.34 35.29
C LYS A 260 43.73 66.98 35.01
N ILE A 261 44.67 66.97 34.07
CA ILE A 261 45.60 65.86 33.91
C ILE A 261 46.49 65.86 35.16
N LYS A 262 46.59 64.72 35.86
CA LYS A 262 47.46 64.56 37.02
C LYS A 262 48.91 64.39 36.60
#